data_AF-A0A6N6S604-F1
#
_entry.id   AF-A0A6N6S604-F1
#
_cell.length_a   1.000
_cell.length_b   1.000
_cell.length_c   1.000
_cell.angle_alpha   90.00
_cell.angle_beta   90.00
_cell.angle_gamma   90.00
#
_symmetry.space_group_name_H-M   'P 1'
#
loop_
_entity.id
_entity.type
_entity.pdbx_description
1 polymer ?
#
loop_
_entity_poly.entity_id
_entity_poly.type
_entity_poly.pdbx_seq_one_letter_code
_entity_poly.pdbx_strand_id
1 'polypeptide(L)' 'MPDIKEHCELFGVYGCDDAAERVYYGLYSLQHRGEESAGIASTDGKDILC' A
#
# COMPACT_ATOMS: atom_id res chain seq x y z
N MET A 1 -28.41 5.09 -5.53
CA MET A 1 -27.49 4.78 -4.41
C MET A 1 -26.66 6.01 -4.15
N PRO A 2 -26.55 6.48 -2.91
CA PRO A 2 -25.65 7.59 -2.62
C PRO A 2 -24.20 7.16 -2.91
N ASP A 3 -23.41 8.12 -3.39
CA ASP A 3 -22.00 7.97 -3.73
C ASP A 3 -21.22 7.61 -2.44
N ILE A 4 -20.89 6.32 -2.26
CA ILE A 4 -20.03 5.89 -1.16
C ILE A 4 -18.62 6.36 -1.53
N LYS A 5 -18.13 7.42 -0.88
CA LYS A 5 -16.71 7.77 -0.94
C LYS A 5 -15.94 6.77 -0.10
N GLU A 6 -15.62 5.62 -0.68
CA GLU A 6 -14.62 4.73 -0.10
C GLU A 6 -13.27 5.44 -0.17
N HIS A 7 -12.71 5.73 0.99
CA HIS A 7 -11.42 6.39 1.10
C HIS A 7 -10.30 5.35 1.03
N CYS A 8 -10.04 4.87 -0.19
CA CYS A 8 -8.93 3.97 -0.47
C CYS A 8 -7.68 4.73 -0.92
N GLU A 9 -6.51 4.17 -0.67
CA GLU A 9 -5.23 4.73 -1.12
C GLU A 9 -4.30 3.65 -1.67
N LEU A 10 -3.35 4.09 -2.51
CA LEU A 10 -2.33 3.24 -3.11
C LEU A 10 -0.96 3.91 -2.96
N PHE A 11 0.04 3.11 -2.64
CA PHE A 11 1.43 3.54 -2.57
C PHE A 11 2.33 2.43 -3.15
N GLY A 12 3.37 2.81 -3.88
CA GLY A 12 4.24 1.85 -4.58
C GLY A 12 5.67 2.34 -4.70
N VAL A 13 6.62 1.39 -4.64
CA VAL A 13 8.07 1.63 -4.75
C VAL A 13 8.65 0.60 -5.70
N TYR A 14 9.58 1.00 -6.56
CA TYR A 14 10.24 0.14 -7.53
C TYR A 14 11.74 0.39 -7.56
N GLY A 15 12.53 -0.66 -7.81
CA GLY A 15 13.99 -0.57 -7.93
C GLY A 15 14.71 -0.24 -6.62
N CYS A 16 14.18 -0.72 -5.49
CA CYS A 16 14.69 -0.42 -4.15
C CYS A 16 14.73 -1.70 -3.30
N ASP A 17 15.86 -1.97 -2.64
CA ASP A 17 16.05 -3.19 -1.85
C ASP A 17 15.11 -3.26 -0.63
N ASP A 18 14.71 -2.10 -0.09
CA ASP A 18 13.80 -1.90 1.05
C ASP A 18 12.37 -1.51 0.63
N ALA A 19 11.94 -1.89 -0.59
CA ALA A 19 10.66 -1.46 -1.16
C ALA A 19 9.45 -1.72 -0.24
N ALA A 20 9.37 -2.90 0.39
CA ALA A 20 8.26 -3.25 1.28
C ALA A 20 8.19 -2.35 2.53
N GLU A 21 9.34 -2.03 3.15
CA GLU A 21 9.42 -1.14 4.31
C GLU A 21 9.02 0.29 3.94
N ARG A 22 9.49 0.77 2.78
CA ARG A 22 9.10 2.10 2.28
C ARG A 22 7.61 2.18 1.97
N VAL A 23 7.03 1.12 1.40
CA VAL A 23 5.58 1.05 1.18
C VAL A 23 4.82 1.06 2.51
N TYR A 24 5.30 0.34 3.53
CA TYR A 24 4.72 0.36 4.87
C TYR A 24 4.66 1.78 5.45
N TYR A 25 5.79 2.50 5.45
CA TYR A 25 5.80 3.88 5.96
C TYR A 25 4.99 4.86 5.09
N GLY A 26 4.97 4.63 3.77
CA GLY A 26 4.13 5.38 2.84
C GLY A 26 2.65 5.23 3.19
N LEU A 27 2.15 4.00 3.29
CA LEU A 27 0.78 3.71 3.70
C LEU A 27 0.47 4.25 5.10
N TYR A 28 1.40 4.11 6.05
CA TYR A 28 1.22 4.67 7.40
C TYR A 28 1.04 6.19 7.40
N SER A 29 1.79 6.92 6.58
CA SER A 29 1.64 8.38 6.46
C SER A 29 0.28 8.80 5.87
N LEU A 30 -0.33 7.90 5.11
CA LEU A 30 -1.56 8.10 4.36
C LEU A 30 -2.80 7.58 5.12
N GLN A 31 -2.61 6.76 6.16
CA GLN A 31 -3.61 6.12 7.02
C GLN A 31 -4.85 6.96 7.38
N HIS A 32 -4.71 8.28 7.49
CA HIS A 32 -5.80 9.22 7.73
C HIS A 32 -6.89 9.22 6.65
N ARG A 33 -6.70 8.56 5.50
CA ARG A 33 -7.79 8.39 4.52
C ARG A 33 -8.57 7.10 4.74
N GLY A 34 -7.96 5.96 5.03
CA GLY A 34 -8.69 4.70 5.18
C GLY A 34 -8.15 3.82 6.31
N GLU A 35 -8.92 3.66 7.39
CA GLU A 35 -8.54 2.94 8.62
C GLU A 35 -9.06 1.50 8.74
N GLU A 36 -9.73 1.02 7.69
CA GLU A 36 -10.43 -0.26 7.72
C GLU A 36 -9.49 -1.46 7.47
N SER A 37 -8.52 -1.30 6.57
CA SER A 37 -7.51 -2.31 6.25
C SER A 37 -6.35 -1.74 5.45
N ALA A 38 -5.21 -2.44 5.44
CA ALA A 38 -4.08 -2.18 4.56
C ALA A 38 -3.43 -3.51 4.16
N GLY A 39 -2.82 -3.55 2.97
CA GLY A 39 -2.10 -4.72 2.46
C GLY A 39 -0.91 -4.29 1.61
N ILE A 40 0.14 -5.12 1.59
CA ILE A 40 1.36 -4.87 0.81
C ILE A 40 1.67 -6.14 0.03
N ALA A 41 1.84 -6.01 -1.28
CA ALA A 41 2.43 -7.06 -2.11
C ALA A 41 3.82 -6.62 -2.58
N SER A 42 4.82 -7.49 -2.46
CA SER A 42 6.21 -7.23 -2.87
C SER A 42 6.75 -8.37 -3.70
N THR A 43 7.77 -8.10 -4.53
CA THR A 43 8.39 -9.10 -5.39
C THR A 43 9.90 -8.93 -5.47
N ASP A 44 10.61 -10.05 -5.58
CA ASP A 44 12.04 -10.11 -5.94
C ASP A 44 12.26 -10.17 -7.46
N GLY A 45 11.19 -10.03 -8.25
CA GLY A 45 11.17 -10.17 -9.69
C GLY A 45 10.91 -11.60 -10.19
N LYS A 46 10.78 -12.58 -9.29
CA LYS A 46 10.42 -13.97 -9.61
C LYS A 46 9.08 -14.35 -9.02
N ASP A 47 8.88 -14.06 -7.75
CA ASP A 47 7.67 -14.41 -7.00
C ASP A 47 7.05 -13.16 -6.34
N ILE A 48 5.74 -13.18 -6.12
CA ILE A 48 5.01 -12.13 -5.39
C ILE A 48 4.64 -12.67 -4.00
N LEU A 49 4.94 -11.89 -2.96
CA LEU A 49 4.58 -12.13 -1.58
C LEU A 49 3.58 -11.06 -1.12
N CYS A 50 2.50 -11.49 -0.46
CA CYS A 50 1.43 -10.63 0.07
C CYS A 50 1.25 -10.86 1.57
#